data_AF-A0AAN0NI60-F1
#
_entry.id   AF-A0AAN0NI60-F1
#
_cell.length_a   1.000
_cell.length_b   1.000
_cell.length_c   1.000
_cell.angle_alpha   90.00
_cell.angle_beta   90.00
_cell.angle_gamma   90.00
#
_symmetry.space_group_name_H-M   'P 1'
#
loop_
_entity.id
_entity.type
_entity.pdbx_description
1 polymer ?
#
loop_
_entity_poly.entity_id
_entity_poly.type
_entity_poly.pdbx_seq_one_letter_code
_entity_poly.pdbx_strand_id
1 'polypeptide(L)' 'MTFTMVGRFIAKTAIVLAALRIATALLVIFSDDPIVAASSLLGSQTTGEAIDQAVYVVIFAICLGVLTDISRAVQRD' A
#
# COMPACT_ATOMS: atom_id res chain seq x y z
N MET A 1 16.44 2.05 -17.95
CA MET A 1 17.07 1.53 -16.72
C MET A 1 16.18 0.49 -16.05
N THR A 2 16.74 -0.66 -15.68
CA THR A 2 16.07 -1.70 -14.86
C THR A 2 15.55 -1.13 -13.55
N PHE A 3 16.32 -0.25 -12.89
CA PHE A 3 15.91 0.43 -11.66
C PHE A 3 14.61 1.25 -11.82
N THR A 4 14.52 2.12 -12.82
CA THR A 4 13.32 2.94 -13.09
C THR A 4 12.11 2.09 -13.47
N MET A 5 12.31 0.99 -14.19
CA MET A 5 11.22 0.09 -14.58
C MET A 5 10.68 -0.68 -13.37
N VAL A 6 11.58 -1.24 -12.56
CA VAL A 6 11.26 -2.01 -11.35
C VAL A 6 10.65 -1.10 -10.28
N GLY A 7 11.22 0.08 -10.01
CA GLY A 7 10.69 1.03 -9.03
C GLY A 7 9.25 1.46 -9.35
N ARG A 8 8.94 1.71 -10.62
CA ARG A 8 7.59 2.07 -11.06
C ARG A 8 6.61 0.90 -10.94
N PHE A 9 7.07 -0.32 -11.23
CA PHE A 9 6.26 -1.52 -11.05
C PHE A 9 5.93 -1.72 -9.56
N ILE A 10 6.94 -1.67 -8.69
CA ILE A 10 6.78 -1.80 -7.24
C ILE A 10 5.83 -0.73 -6.69
N ALA A 11 6.02 0.53 -7.07
CA ALA A 11 5.16 1.63 -6.62
C ALA A 11 3.68 1.38 -7.00
N LYS A 12 3.41 0.95 -8.24
CA LYS A 12 2.05 0.62 -8.68
C LYS A 12 1.47 -0.56 -7.91
N THR A 13 2.23 -1.64 -7.75
CA THR A 13 1.75 -2.83 -7.02
C THR A 13 1.50 -2.51 -5.54
N ALA A 14 2.37 -1.70 -4.92
CA ALA A 14 2.22 -1.28 -3.53
C ALA A 14 0.96 -0.44 -3.31
N ILE A 15 0.64 0.50 -4.22
CA ILE A 15 -0.61 1.26 -4.18
C ILE A 15 -1.82 0.32 -4.24
N VAL A 16 -1.83 -0.64 -5.17
CA VAL A 16 -2.95 -1.58 -5.33
C VAL A 16 -3.13 -2.44 -4.09
N LEU A 17 -2.04 -2.97 -3.52
CA LEU A 17 -2.09 -3.78 -2.31
C LEU A 17 -2.54 -2.97 -1.10
N ALA A 18 -2.09 -1.73 -0.95
CA ALA A 18 -2.53 -0.86 0.13
C ALA A 18 -4.02 -0.51 0.00
N ALA A 19 -4.50 -0.23 -1.20
CA ALA A 19 -5.92 0.01 -1.46
C ALA A 19 -6.77 -1.23 -1.13
N LEU A 20 -6.30 -2.43 -1.52
CA LEU A 20 -6.98 -3.68 -1.17
C LEU A 20 -7.01 -3.89 0.34
N ARG A 21 -5.90 -3.63 1.05
CA ARG A 21 -5.84 -3.74 2.51
C ARG A 21 -6.80 -2.77 3.21
N ILE A 22 -6.91 -1.53 2.74
CA ILE A 22 -7.88 -0.55 3.26
C ILE A 22 -9.31 -1.03 2.99
N ALA A 23 -9.60 -1.51 1.79
CA ALA A 23 -10.93 -2.03 1.45
C ALA A 23 -11.31 -3.23 2.33
N THR A 24 -10.39 -4.18 2.53
CA THR A 24 -10.63 -5.31 3.45
C THR A 24 -10.79 -4.86 4.88
N ALA A 25 -10.02 -3.86 5.33
CA ALA A 25 -10.18 -3.30 6.67
C ALA A 25 -11.57 -2.69 6.85
N LEU A 26 -12.05 -1.91 5.88
CA LEU A 26 -13.40 -1.36 5.90
C LEU A 26 -14.48 -2.45 5.95
N LEU A 27 -14.33 -3.55 5.22
CA LEU A 27 -15.27 -4.69 5.29
C LEU A 27 -15.26 -5.36 6.67
N VAL A 28 -14.09 -5.50 7.30
CA VAL A 28 -13.97 -6.08 8.64
C VAL A 28 -14.70 -5.26 9.70
N ILE A 29 -14.75 -3.92 9.58
CA ILE A 29 -15.50 -3.05 10.50
C ILE A 29 -16.99 -3.43 10.56
N PHE A 30 -17.56 -3.90 9.46
CA PHE A 30 -18.97 -4.28 9.36
C PHE A 30 -19.25 -5.76 9.63
N SER A 31 -18.23 -6.53 10.05
CA SER A 31 -18.41 -7.95 10.40
C SER A 31 -18.97 -8.12 11.82
N ASP A 32 -19.60 -9.27 12.09
CA ASP A 32 -20.21 -9.57 13.38
C ASP A 32 -19.19 -9.59 14.53
N ASP A 33 -17.96 -10.07 14.26
CA ASP A 33 -16.84 -10.11 15.21
C ASP A 33 -15.58 -9.44 14.61
N PRO A 34 -15.50 -8.11 14.63
CA PRO A 34 -14.44 -7.36 13.95
C PRO A 34 -13.03 -7.64 14.50
N ILE A 35 -12.91 -8.03 15.78
CA ILE A 35 -11.62 -8.36 16.41
C ILE A 35 -11.06 -9.68 15.84
N VAL A 36 -11.91 -10.71 15.75
CA VAL A 36 -11.51 -12.03 15.22
C VAL A 36 -11.25 -11.93 13.71
N ALA A 37 -12.10 -11.20 12.98
CA ALA A 37 -11.92 -10.94 11.56
C ALA A 37 -10.66 -10.11 11.25
N ALA A 38 -10.31 -9.11 12.09
CA ALA A 38 -9.07 -8.35 11.93
C ALA A 38 -7.83 -9.25 12.06
N SER A 39 -7.79 -10.12 13.07
CA SER A 39 -6.65 -11.03 13.27
C SER A 39 -6.47 -12.02 12.12
N SER A 40 -7.56 -12.57 11.57
CA SER A 40 -7.52 -13.61 10.55
C SER A 40 -7.33 -13.07 9.12
N LEU A 41 -7.98 -11.96 8.78
CA LEU A 41 -8.00 -11.40 7.43
C LEU A 41 -6.97 -10.30 7.22
N LEU A 42 -6.69 -9.50 8.25
CA LEU A 42 -5.76 -8.36 8.14
C LEU A 42 -4.38 -8.67 8.72
N GLY A 43 -4.27 -9.74 9.54
CA GLY A 43 -3.05 -10.08 10.27
C GLY A 43 -2.66 -9.00 11.29
N SER A 44 -3.62 -8.19 11.74
CA SER A 44 -3.44 -7.12 12.73
C SER A 44 -4.35 -7.37 13.93
N GLN A 45 -4.02 -6.77 15.07
CA GLN A 45 -4.87 -6.91 16.26
C GLN A 45 -6.13 -6.05 16.17
N THR A 46 -6.07 -4.96 15.40
CA THR A 46 -7.20 -4.06 15.20
C THR A 46 -7.30 -3.62 13.75
N THR A 47 -8.50 -3.22 13.34
CA THR A 47 -8.75 -2.66 12.01
C THR A 47 -8.05 -1.32 11.81
N GLY A 48 -7.92 -0.51 12.87
CA GLY A 48 -7.18 0.75 12.83
C GLY A 48 -5.70 0.54 12.49
N GLU A 49 -5.05 -0.43 13.15
CA GLU A 49 -3.66 -0.79 12.86
C GLU A 49 -3.46 -1.24 11.40
N ALA A 50 -4.41 -1.99 10.83
CA ALA A 50 -4.34 -2.39 9.43
C ALA A 50 -4.40 -1.20 8.46
N ILE A 51 -5.23 -0.21 8.77
CA ILE A 51 -5.37 1.02 7.99
C ILE A 51 -4.09 1.86 8.10
N ASP A 52 -3.56 2.06 9.32
CA ASP A 52 -2.32 2.81 9.52
C ASP A 52 -1.17 2.23 8.72
N GLN A 53 -0.98 0.91 8.77
CA GLN A 53 0.04 0.22 7.97
C GLN A 53 -0.18 0.42 6.47
N ALA A 54 -1.43 0.35 6.00
CA ALA A 54 -1.72 0.59 4.59
C ALA A 54 -1.43 2.04 4.18
N VAL A 55 -1.73 3.02 5.03
CA VAL A 55 -1.42 4.44 4.80
C VAL A 55 0.09 4.65 4.67
N TYR A 56 0.90 4.05 5.53
CA TYR A 56 2.37 4.10 5.40
C TYR A 56 2.85 3.52 4.06
N VAL A 57 2.26 2.42 3.60
CA VAL A 57 2.58 1.81 2.30
C VAL A 57 2.18 2.74 1.14
N VAL A 58 1.03 3.43 1.23
CA VAL A 58 0.61 4.42 0.22
C VAL A 58 1.63 5.55 0.14
N ILE A 59 2.01 6.14 1.26
CA ILE A 59 2.99 7.24 1.31
C ILE A 59 4.32 6.78 0.71
N PHE A 60 4.82 5.61 1.11
CA PHE A 60 6.04 5.04 0.57
C PHE A 60 5.96 4.83 -0.96
N ALA A 61 4.85 4.29 -1.45
CA ALA A 61 4.65 4.04 -2.87
C ALA A 61 4.58 5.34 -3.69
N ILE A 62 3.98 6.40 -3.15
CA ILE A 62 3.98 7.73 -3.75
C ILE A 62 5.41 8.26 -3.84
N CYS A 63 6.16 8.23 -2.74
CA CYS A 63 7.57 8.66 -2.73
C CYS A 63 8.39 7.89 -3.77
N LEU A 64 8.28 6.57 -3.80
CA LEU A 64 8.99 5.72 -4.76
C LEU A 64 8.61 6.04 -6.21
N GLY A 65 7.32 6.27 -6.48
CA GLY A 65 6.83 6.67 -7.79
C GLY A 65 7.42 8.01 -8.24
N VAL A 66 7.41 9.01 -7.37
CA VAL A 66 8.00 10.34 -7.64
C VAL A 66 9.49 10.24 -7.90
N LEU A 67 10.24 9.52 -7.05
CA LEU A 67 11.68 9.28 -7.25
C LEU A 67 11.97 8.61 -8.60
N THR A 68 11.11 7.68 -8.99
CA THR A 68 11.24 6.97 -10.26
C THR A 68 10.97 7.88 -11.47
N ASP A 69 9.98 8.77 -11.36
CA ASP A 69 9.70 9.75 -12.42
C ASP A 69 10.80 10.81 -12.53
N ILE A 70 11.39 11.25 -11.41
CA ILE A 70 12.59 12.11 -11.41
C ILE A 70 13.77 11.41 -12.08
N SER A 71 14.06 10.17 -11.70
CA SER A 71 15.13 9.36 -12.32
C SER A 71 14.98 9.26 -13.84
N ARG A 72 13.74 9.18 -14.33
CA ARG A 72 13.43 9.16 -15.76
C ARG A 72 13.62 10.52 -16.42
N ALA A 73 13.21 11.60 -15.75
CA ALA A 73 13.36 12.96 -16.28
C ALA A 73 14.83 13.32 -16.47
N VAL A 74 15.67 13.05 -15.46
CA VAL A 74 17.12 13.32 -15.50
C VAL A 74 17.85 12.50 -16.56
N GLN A 75 17.40 11.28 -16.87
CA GLN A 75 17.98 10.47 -17.96
C GLN A 75 17.65 11.00 -19.36
N ARG A 76 16.70 11.93 -19.47
CA ARG A 76 16.18 12.43 -20.75
C ARG A 76 16.88 13.71 -21.21
N ASP A 77 17.57 14.38 -20.29
CA ASP A 77 18.50 15.50 -20.52
C ASP A 77 19.93 14.98 -20.72
#